data_AF-E6YZQ3-F1
#
_entry.id   AF-E6YZQ3-F1
#
_cell.length_a   1.000
_cell.length_b   1.000
_cell.length_c   1.000
_cell.angle_alpha   90.00
_cell.angle_beta   90.00
_cell.angle_gamma   90.00
#
_symmetry.space_group_name_H-M   'P 1'
#
loop_
_entity.id
_entity.type
_entity.pdbx_description
1 polymer ?
#
loop_
_entity_poly.entity_id
_entity_poly.type
_entity_poly.pdbx_seq_one_letter_code
_entity_poly.pdbx_strand_id
1 'polypeptide(L)'
;MLNKVTLIGYLGADPESRTMPSGVEVANFRIGTSQRYVDKKTGEKVEKTEWHSIVVFNPHLAKVALQYLGKGSKVYVEGQLQTRKWQDKSGQTHYTTEIVLPQYKGELKILDSVQKSDPDMTTQEQATAWENSRQQQSLETTLNDRIPF
;
A
#
# COMPACT_ATOMS: atom_id res chain seq x y z
N MET A 1 26.26 -12.29 -18.36
CA MET A 1 24.83 -12.54 -18.65
C MET A 1 23.99 -11.55 -17.86
N LEU A 2 22.84 -11.12 -18.37
CA LEU A 2 21.97 -10.12 -17.73
C LEU A 2 20.61 -10.73 -17.41
N ASN A 3 20.18 -10.65 -16.15
CA ASN A 3 18.83 -10.93 -15.69
C ASN A 3 18.34 -9.69 -14.93
N LYS A 4 17.41 -8.95 -15.54
CA LYS A 4 16.83 -7.73 -14.98
C LYS A 4 15.34 -7.70 -15.32
N VAL A 5 14.52 -7.43 -14.32
CA VAL A 5 13.09 -7.19 -14.46
C VAL A 5 12.80 -5.80 -13.90
N THR A 6 12.06 -5.00 -14.66
CA THR A 6 11.65 -3.65 -14.27
C THR A 6 10.14 -3.54 -14.43
N LEU A 7 9.45 -3.18 -13.36
CA LEU A 7 7.99 -3.07 -13.34
C LEU A 7 7.55 -1.77 -12.68
N ILE A 8 6.44 -1.24 -13.18
CA ILE A 8 5.65 -0.20 -12.52
C ILE A 8 4.24 -0.74 -12.38
N GLY A 9 3.72 -0.77 -11.16
CA GLY A 9 2.41 -1.35 -10.87
C GLY A 9 1.85 -0.90 -9.54
N TYR A 10 0.71 -1.49 -9.19
CA TYR A 10 -0.01 -1.20 -7.94
C TYR A 10 -0.02 -2.43 -7.04
N LEU A 11 0.14 -2.23 -5.73
CA LEU A 11 0.01 -3.32 -4.77
C LEU A 11 -1.43 -3.82 -4.68
N GLY A 12 -1.62 -5.14 -4.76
CA GLY A 12 -2.95 -5.77 -4.60
C GLY A 12 -3.40 -5.91 -3.14
N ALA A 13 -2.44 -5.97 -2.23
CA ALA A 13 -2.61 -6.11 -0.80
C ALA A 13 -1.45 -5.43 -0.07
N ASP A 14 -1.59 -5.26 1.24
CA ASP A 14 -0.51 -4.75 2.10
C ASP A 14 0.71 -5.69 2.06
N PRO A 15 1.93 -5.16 2.17
CA PRO A 15 3.13 -5.98 2.18
C PRO A 15 3.23 -6.82 3.46
N GLU A 16 3.59 -8.09 3.31
CA GLU A 16 3.76 -9.04 4.41
C GLU A 16 5.24 -9.10 4.82
N SER A 17 5.50 -9.01 6.13
CA SER A 17 6.83 -9.25 6.70
C SER A 17 7.03 -10.73 6.99
N ARG A 18 8.18 -11.26 6.60
CA ARG A 18 8.60 -12.62 6.92
C ARG A 18 10.03 -12.63 7.45
N THR A 19 10.20 -13.07 8.68
CA THR A 19 11.52 -13.33 9.24
C THR A 19 12.02 -14.70 8.78
N MET A 20 13.17 -14.73 8.12
CA MET A 20 13.84 -15.97 7.73
C MET A 20 14.50 -16.62 8.95
N PRO A 21 14.78 -17.94 8.93
CA PRO A 21 15.51 -18.62 10.02
C PRO A 21 16.90 -18.03 10.31
N SER A 22 17.48 -17.33 9.33
CA SER A 22 18.74 -16.59 9.48
C SER A 22 18.61 -15.28 10.28
N GLY A 23 17.40 -14.89 10.69
CA GLY A 23 17.10 -13.63 11.37
C GLY A 23 16.91 -12.44 10.43
N VAL A 24 17.04 -12.63 9.10
CA VAL A 24 16.83 -11.57 8.12
C VAL A 24 15.33 -11.36 7.89
N GLU A 25 14.88 -10.11 8.00
CA GLU A 25 13.53 -9.70 7.65
C GLU A 25 13.40 -9.52 6.12
N VAL A 26 12.39 -10.15 5.54
CA VAL A 26 12.07 -10.14 4.11
C VAL A 26 10.67 -9.57 3.94
N ALA A 27 10.47 -8.74 2.90
CA ALA A 27 9.14 -8.26 2.54
C ALA A 27 8.60 -9.00 1.31
N ASN A 28 7.34 -9.41 1.38
CA ASN A 28 6.63 -10.12 0.32
C ASN A 28 5.38 -9.32 -0.06
N PHE A 29 5.19 -9.05 -1.35
CA PHE A 29 3.98 -8.39 -1.84
C PHE A 29 3.71 -8.71 -3.30
N ARG A 30 2.50 -8.39 -3.77
CA ARG A 30 2.07 -8.64 -5.15
C ARG A 30 1.72 -7.36 -5.86
N ILE A 31 2.27 -7.17 -7.06
CA ILE A 31 1.97 -5.99 -7.89
C ILE A 31 1.20 -6.39 -9.15
N GLY A 32 0.16 -5.63 -9.45
CA GLY A 32 -0.62 -5.73 -10.69
C GLY A 32 -0.08 -4.76 -11.74
N THR A 33 0.09 -5.25 -12.97
CA THR A 33 0.31 -4.42 -14.15
C THR A 33 -0.78 -4.69 -15.18
N SER A 34 -1.47 -3.64 -15.62
CA SER A 34 -2.61 -3.77 -16.53
C SER A 34 -2.26 -3.26 -17.93
N GLN A 35 -2.69 -4.00 -18.95
CA GLN A 35 -2.58 -3.63 -20.35
C GLN A 35 -3.98 -3.52 -20.95
N ARG A 36 -4.24 -2.43 -21.67
CA ARG A 36 -5.49 -2.22 -22.42
C ARG A 36 -5.21 -2.38 -23.90
N TYR A 37 -5.96 -3.24 -24.57
CA TYR A 37 -5.86 -3.44 -26.01
C TYR A 37 -7.24 -3.69 -26.62
N VAL A 38 -7.35 -3.51 -27.94
CA VAL A 38 -8.57 -3.84 -28.68
C VAL A 38 -8.41 -5.23 -29.26
N ASP A 39 -9.34 -6.13 -28.97
CA ASP A 39 -9.34 -7.47 -29.56
C ASP A 39 -9.64 -7.36 -31.06
N LYS A 40 -8.76 -7.93 -31.88
CA LYS A 40 -8.85 -7.82 -33.35
C LYS A 40 -10.00 -8.64 -33.95
N LYS A 41 -10.53 -9.63 -33.23
CA LYS A 41 -11.62 -10.49 -33.70
C LYS A 41 -12.97 -9.91 -33.34
N THR A 42 -13.12 -9.36 -32.14
CA THR A 42 -14.41 -8.85 -31.63
C THR A 42 -14.54 -7.33 -31.73
N GLY A 43 -13.44 -6.59 -31.84
CA GLY A 43 -13.44 -5.12 -31.80
C GLY A 43 -13.64 -4.54 -30.39
N GLU A 44 -13.68 -5.37 -29.35
CA GLU A 44 -13.93 -4.95 -27.98
C GLU A 44 -12.65 -4.45 -27.29
N LYS A 45 -12.81 -3.49 -26.36
CA LYS A 45 -11.72 -3.05 -25.50
C LYS A 45 -11.55 -4.06 -24.36
N VAL A 46 -10.40 -4.72 -24.32
CA VAL A 46 -10.04 -5.71 -23.29
C VAL A 46 -8.98 -5.11 -22.36
N GLU A 47 -9.13 -5.37 -21.07
CA GLU A 47 -8.14 -5.07 -20.04
C GLU A 47 -7.59 -6.37 -19.45
N LYS A 48 -6.28 -6.58 -19.56
CA LYS A 48 -5.60 -7.75 -19.01
C LYS A 48 -4.64 -7.31 -17.90
N THR A 49 -4.83 -7.86 -16.71
CA THR A 49 -3.99 -7.56 -15.55
C THR A 49 -3.14 -8.76 -15.20
N GLU A 50 -1.81 -8.56 -15.14
CA GLU A 50 -0.87 -9.56 -14.72
C GLU A 50 -0.31 -9.25 -13.33
N TRP A 51 -0.23 -10.31 -12.52
CA TRP A 51 0.10 -10.19 -11.11
C TRP A 51 1.44 -10.84 -10.80
N HIS A 52 2.37 -10.03 -10.33
CA HIS A 52 3.76 -10.40 -10.12
C HIS A 52 4.06 -10.53 -8.62
N SER A 53 4.65 -11.66 -8.23
CA SER A 53 5.11 -11.88 -6.86
C SER A 53 6.49 -11.27 -6.65
N ILE A 54 6.59 -10.33 -5.70
CA ILE A 54 7.83 -9.63 -5.38
C ILE A 54 8.35 -10.14 -4.02
N VAL A 55 9.65 -10.44 -3.97
CA VAL A 55 10.35 -10.88 -2.76
C VAL A 55 11.56 -9.98 -2.54
N VAL A 56 11.59 -9.26 -1.41
CA VAL A 56 12.63 -8.28 -1.11
C VAL A 56 13.52 -8.79 0.02
N PHE A 57 14.71 -9.27 -0.33
CA PHE A 57 15.75 -9.66 0.63
C PHE A 57 16.66 -8.52 1.04
N ASN A 58 16.63 -7.39 0.31
CA ASN A 58 17.37 -6.19 0.69
C ASN A 58 16.75 -5.59 1.96
N PRO A 59 17.43 -5.59 3.12
CA PRO A 59 16.83 -5.18 4.39
C PRO A 59 16.37 -3.71 4.39
N HIS A 60 17.09 -2.85 3.68
CA HIS A 60 16.72 -1.44 3.57
C HIS A 60 15.43 -1.27 2.76
N LEU A 61 15.33 -1.94 1.61
CA LEU A 61 14.13 -1.88 0.77
C LEU A 61 12.95 -2.61 1.40
N ALA A 62 13.19 -3.69 2.15
CA ALA A 62 12.17 -4.41 2.90
C ALA A 62 11.55 -3.51 3.98
N LYS A 63 12.38 -2.80 4.76
CA LYS A 63 11.90 -1.82 5.73
C LYS A 63 11.09 -0.70 5.08
N VAL A 64 11.55 -0.16 3.94
CA VAL A 64 10.82 0.86 3.19
C VAL A 64 9.47 0.31 2.70
N ALA A 65 9.45 -0.91 2.16
CA ALA A 65 8.24 -1.54 1.69
C ALA A 65 7.22 -1.68 2.83
N LEU A 66 7.62 -2.27 3.96
CA LEU A 66 6.75 -2.52 5.11
C LEU A 66 6.25 -1.24 5.80
N GLN A 67 7.07 -0.19 5.83
CA GLN A 67 6.72 1.05 6.53
C GLN A 67 5.84 1.99 5.70
N TYR A 68 6.01 2.01 4.37
CA TYR A 68 5.42 3.04 3.52
C TYR A 68 4.50 2.52 2.42
N LEU A 69 4.52 1.22 2.11
CA LEU A 69 3.61 0.67 1.11
C LEU A 69 2.38 0.09 1.79
N GLY A 70 1.25 0.26 1.13
CA GLY A 70 -0.01 -0.40 1.46
C GLY A 70 -0.73 -0.84 0.18
N LYS A 71 -1.90 -1.43 0.36
CA LYS A 71 -2.80 -1.78 -0.74
C LYS A 71 -3.07 -0.55 -1.61
N GLY A 72 -2.90 -0.71 -2.92
CA GLY A 72 -3.10 0.35 -3.89
C GLY A 72 -1.91 1.27 -4.11
N SER A 73 -0.82 1.15 -3.32
CA SER A 73 0.38 1.97 -3.55
C SER A 73 0.99 1.73 -4.92
N LYS A 74 1.30 2.81 -5.63
CA LYS A 74 2.02 2.77 -6.90
C LYS A 74 3.53 2.67 -6.66
N VAL A 75 4.15 1.67 -7.27
CA VAL A 75 5.57 1.39 -7.07
C VAL A 75 6.31 1.12 -8.37
N TYR A 76 7.58 1.50 -8.39
CA TYR A 76 8.57 1.02 -9.33
C TYR A 76 9.45 -0.03 -8.64
N VAL A 77 9.69 -1.14 -9.32
CA VAL A 77 10.48 -2.27 -8.81
C VAL A 77 11.48 -2.71 -9.88
N GLU A 78 12.76 -2.76 -9.53
CA GLU A 78 13.82 -3.42 -10.29
C GLU A 78 14.35 -4.63 -9.51
N GLY A 79 14.36 -5.80 -10.14
CA GLY A 79 14.87 -7.04 -9.54
C GLY A 79 15.36 -8.02 -10.60
N GLN A 80 15.41 -9.30 -10.22
CA GLN A 80 15.76 -10.40 -11.11
C GLN A 80 14.71 -11.51 -11.03
N LEU A 81 14.46 -12.18 -12.15
CA LEU A 81 13.51 -13.29 -12.20
C LEU A 81 14.17 -14.55 -11.63
N GLN A 82 13.53 -15.19 -10.65
CA GLN A 82 13.97 -16.44 -10.07
C GLN A 82 12.82 -17.44 -10.05
N THR A 83 13.07 -18.66 -10.53
CA THR A 83 12.10 -19.75 -10.44
C THR A 83 12.61 -20.77 -9.44
N ARG A 84 11.85 -21.00 -8.37
CA ARG A 84 12.14 -22.04 -7.38
C ARG A 84 11.26 -23.26 -7.59
N LYS A 85 11.85 -24.43 -7.40
CA LYS A 85 11.17 -25.71 -7.35
C LYS A 85 10.85 -26.05 -5.90
N TRP A 86 9.62 -26.44 -5.61
CA TRP A 86 9.22 -26.94 -4.30
C TRP A 86 8.29 -28.14 -4.46
N GLN A 87 8.19 -28.97 -3.42
CA GLN A 87 7.26 -30.10 -3.39
C GLN A 87 6.17 -29.82 -2.37
N ASP A 88 4.92 -30.15 -2.73
CA ASP A 88 3.83 -30.13 -1.78
C ASP A 88 3.84 -31.36 -0.86
N LYS A 89 2.89 -31.40 0.09
CA LYS A 89 2.74 -32.52 1.03
C LYS A 89 2.37 -33.85 0.33
N SER A 90 1.89 -33.78 -0.91
CA SER A 90 1.52 -34.94 -1.73
C SER A 90 2.68 -35.43 -2.61
N GLY A 91 3.85 -34.77 -2.55
CA GLY A 91 5.03 -35.10 -3.34
C GLY A 91 5.02 -34.53 -4.77
N GLN A 92 4.01 -33.74 -5.15
CA GLN A 92 3.96 -33.12 -6.47
C GLN A 92 4.96 -31.96 -6.55
N THR A 93 5.71 -31.92 -7.65
CA THR A 93 6.68 -30.85 -7.93
C THR A 93 5.96 -29.62 -8.51
N HIS A 94 6.16 -28.48 -7.88
CA HIS A 94 5.67 -27.17 -8.31
C HIS A 94 6.83 -26.23 -8.65
N TYR A 95 6.58 -25.32 -9.58
CA TYR A 95 7.49 -24.25 -9.94
C TYR A 95 6.83 -22.91 -9.64
N THR A 96 7.57 -22.02 -9.01
CA THR A 96 7.08 -20.67 -8.70
C THR A 96 8.11 -19.66 -9.17
N THR A 97 7.67 -18.75 -10.02
CA THR A 97 8.48 -17.66 -10.55
C THR A 97 8.20 -16.39 -9.77
N GLU A 98 9.25 -15.81 -9.21
CA GLU A 98 9.22 -14.63 -8.35
C GLU A 98 10.22 -13.60 -8.87
N ILE A 99 9.92 -12.32 -8.60
CA ILE A 99 10.85 -11.23 -8.85
C ILE A 99 11.54 -10.94 -7.54
N VAL A 100 12.83 -11.18 -7.52
CA VAL A 100 13.64 -11.14 -6.31
C VAL A 100 14.52 -9.92 -6.32
N LEU A 101 14.50 -9.16 -5.22
CA LEU A 101 15.43 -8.08 -4.94
C LEU A 101 16.47 -8.62 -3.95
N PRO A 102 17.69 -8.96 -4.42
CA PRO A 102 18.73 -9.55 -3.57
C PRO A 102 19.21 -8.60 -2.48
N GLN A 103 19.88 -9.13 -1.46
CA GLN A 103 20.33 -8.38 -0.29
C GLN A 103 21.06 -7.05 -0.62
N TYR A 104 21.86 -7.01 -1.69
CA TYR A 104 22.67 -5.85 -2.08
C TYR A 104 22.34 -5.31 -3.49
N LYS A 105 21.20 -5.70 -4.06
CA LYS A 105 20.80 -5.32 -5.43
C LYS A 105 19.30 -5.03 -5.52
N GLY A 106 18.90 -4.46 -6.65
CA GLY A 106 17.52 -4.09 -6.92
C GLY A 106 17.20 -2.66 -6.48
N GLU A 107 16.04 -2.20 -6.91
CA GLU A 107 15.57 -0.85 -6.66
C GLU A 107 14.07 -0.89 -6.37
N LEU A 108 13.65 -0.13 -5.37
CA LEU A 108 12.24 0.06 -5.05
C LEU A 108 12.00 1.54 -4.85
N LYS A 109 11.06 2.10 -5.62
CA LYS A 109 10.66 3.50 -5.52
C LYS A 109 9.15 3.57 -5.35
N ILE A 110 8.72 4.38 -4.40
CA ILE A 110 7.32 4.73 -4.21
C ILE A 110 7.02 5.84 -5.21
N LEU A 111 6.00 5.64 -6.04
CA LEU A 111 5.60 6.60 -7.07
C LEU A 111 4.33 7.36 -6.69
N ASP A 112 3.68 6.99 -5.59
CA ASP A 112 2.56 7.75 -5.06
C ASP A 112 3.03 8.98 -4.29
N SER A 113 2.43 10.12 -4.61
CA SER A 113 2.36 11.26 -3.72
C SER A 113 1.29 10.97 -2.69
N VAL A 114 1.64 10.30 -1.59
CA VAL A 114 0.76 10.28 -0.42
C VAL A 114 0.73 11.72 0.12
N GLN A 115 -0.28 12.51 -0.29
CA GLN A 115 -0.79 13.56 0.57
C GLN A 115 -1.29 12.84 1.82
N LYS A 116 -0.46 12.79 2.85
CA LYS A 116 -0.92 12.46 4.19
C LYS A 116 -1.90 13.56 4.56
N SER A 117 -3.20 13.35 4.33
CA SER A 117 -4.21 14.07 5.06
C SER A 117 -4.09 13.57 6.49
N ASP A 118 -3.38 14.30 7.33
CA ASP A 118 -3.38 14.08 8.78
C ASP A 118 -4.83 13.94 9.25
N PRO A 119 -5.26 12.80 9.84
CA PRO A 119 -6.64 12.60 10.25
C PRO A 119 -7.07 13.39 11.50
N ASP A 120 -6.28 14.37 11.95
CA ASP A 120 -6.49 14.99 13.27
C ASP A 120 -6.58 16.52 13.22
N MET A 121 -7.43 17.04 12.33
CA MET A 121 -7.75 18.48 12.28
C MET A 121 -9.24 18.78 12.06
N THR A 122 -10.15 17.92 12.54
CA THR A 122 -11.61 18.19 12.46
C THR A 122 -12.36 18.04 13.77
N THR A 123 -11.72 17.59 14.86
CA THR A 123 -12.42 17.33 16.13
C THR A 123 -12.35 18.51 17.13
N GLN A 124 -11.38 19.41 17.02
CA GLN A 124 -11.22 20.53 17.97
C GLN A 124 -11.99 21.82 17.59
N GLU A 125 -12.23 22.08 16.31
CA GLU A 125 -13.03 23.26 15.88
C GLU A 125 -14.54 23.05 16.04
N GLN A 126 -15.03 21.80 16.00
CA GLN A 126 -16.44 21.55 16.24
C GLN A 126 -16.78 21.74 17.72
N ALA A 127 -15.98 21.22 18.66
CA ALA A 127 -16.26 21.31 20.10
C ALA A 127 -16.37 22.76 20.64
N THR A 128 -15.56 23.68 20.12
CA THR A 128 -15.56 25.09 20.55
C THR A 128 -16.80 25.86 20.05
N ALA A 129 -17.41 25.44 18.95
CA ALA A 129 -18.61 26.08 18.39
C ALA A 129 -19.89 25.78 19.20
N TRP A 130 -20.01 24.58 19.80
CA TRP A 130 -21.16 24.20 20.65
C TRP A 130 -21.08 24.83 22.05
N GLU A 131 -19.87 25.07 22.56
CA GLU A 131 -19.66 25.62 23.90
C GLU A 131 -19.91 27.14 23.94
N ASN A 132 -19.49 27.87 22.89
CA ASN A 132 -19.77 29.30 22.75
C ASN A 132 -21.26 29.62 22.54
N SER A 133 -21.99 28.76 21.83
CA SER A 133 -23.44 28.94 21.62
C SER A 133 -24.25 28.67 22.90
N ARG A 134 -23.81 27.74 23.76
CA ARG A 134 -24.44 27.51 25.07
C ARG A 134 -24.23 28.64 26.07
N GLN A 135 -23.06 29.29 26.08
CA GLN A 135 -22.81 30.41 26.99
C GLN A 135 -23.67 31.63 26.67
N GLN A 136 -23.88 31.96 25.39
CA GLN A 136 -24.74 33.09 24.98
C GLN A 136 -26.21 32.90 25.40
N GLN A 137 -26.75 31.68 25.26
CA GLN A 137 -28.16 31.41 25.59
C GLN A 137 -28.45 31.47 27.10
N SER A 138 -27.44 31.15 27.93
CA SER A 138 -27.55 31.24 29.40
C SER A 138 -27.53 32.69 29.93
N LEU A 139 -26.84 33.60 29.23
CA LEU A 139 -26.77 35.03 29.58
C LEU A 139 -28.08 35.76 29.25
N GLU A 140 -28.75 35.40 28.16
CA GLU A 140 -30.05 35.99 27.80
C GLU A 140 -31.17 35.56 28.77
N THR A 141 -31.15 34.31 29.22
CA THR A 141 -32.17 33.77 30.13
C THR A 141 -32.07 34.39 31.53
N THR A 142 -30.85 34.69 32.00
CA THR A 142 -30.61 35.28 33.33
C THR A 142 -30.86 36.79 33.39
N LEU A 143 -30.85 37.49 32.25
CA LEU A 143 -31.23 38.91 32.16
C LEU A 143 -32.75 39.12 32.14
N ASN A 144 -33.52 38.19 31.58
CA ASN A 144 -34.97 38.31 31.44
C ASN A 144 -35.75 38.05 32.75
N ASP A 145 -35.09 37.48 33.77
CA ASP A 145 -35.72 37.04 35.04
C ASP A 145 -35.54 38.05 36.19
N ARG A 146 -35.09 39.28 35.90
CA ARG A 146 -34.78 40.33 36.90
C ARG A 146 -35.67 41.58 36.84
N ILE A 147 -36.79 41.55 36.11
CA ILE A 147 -37.71 42.69 36.03
C ILE A 147 -38.90 42.43 36.96
N PRO A 148 -38.98 43.06 38.15
CA PRO A 148 -40.21 43.07 38.92
C PRO A 148 -41.26 43.95 38.23
N PHE A 149 -42.53 43.51 38.29
CA PHE A 149 -43.71 44.22 37.76
C PHE A 149 -43.94 45.58 38.39
#